data_AF-M5VDM1-F1
#
_entry.id   AF-M5VDM1-F1
#
_cell.length_a   1.000
_cell.length_b   1.000
_cell.length_c   1.000
_cell.angle_alpha   90.00
_cell.angle_beta   90.00
_cell.angle_gamma   90.00
#
_symmetry.space_group_name_H-M   'P 1'
#
loop_
_entity.id
_entity.type
_entity.pdbx_description
1 polymer ?
#
loop_
_entity_poly.entity_id
_entity_poly.type
_entity_poly.pdbx_seq_one_letter_code
_entity_poly.pdbx_strand_id
1 'polypeptide(L)'
;MAGTHEVLSRKYRPQKFRDVIHQDLAIGALQNALKSGKIGHAYIFFGPRGVGKTTIARILAKRLNCRNPIDNEPCNECNSCSEITQGISSDVLEIDAASNRGIENIRELRDNVKFAPWAGNIRFI
;
A
#
# COMPACT_ATOMS: atom_id res chain seq x y z
N MET A 1 -19.56 26.62 4.40
CA MET A 1 -18.71 25.59 3.75
C MET A 1 -18.89 24.31 4.53
N ALA A 2 -19.65 23.35 3.99
CA ALA A 2 -20.03 22.13 4.71
C ALA A 2 -18.77 21.30 5.00
N GLY A 3 -18.45 21.14 6.29
CA GLY A 3 -17.39 20.24 6.72
C GLY A 3 -17.72 18.83 6.27
N THR A 4 -16.91 18.28 5.37
CA THR A 4 -17.05 16.90 4.90
C THR A 4 -16.97 15.97 6.10
N HIS A 5 -18.07 15.30 6.42
CA HIS A 5 -18.12 14.24 7.43
C HIS A 5 -17.26 13.06 6.93
N GLU A 6 -15.98 13.07 7.28
CA GLU A 6 -15.08 11.96 7.00
C GLU A 6 -15.27 10.87 8.06
N VAL A 7 -15.45 9.62 7.60
CA VAL A 7 -15.57 8.46 8.49
C VAL A 7 -14.27 8.30 9.29
N LEU A 8 -14.38 8.14 10.61
CA LEU A 8 -13.22 8.07 11.52
C LEU A 8 -12.20 6.99 11.10
N SER A 9 -12.67 5.87 10.56
CA SER A 9 -11.82 4.78 10.07
C SER A 9 -10.94 5.16 8.87
N ARG A 10 -11.34 6.19 8.10
CA ARG A 10 -10.51 6.76 7.02
C ARG A 10 -9.57 7.82 7.59
N LYS A 11 -10.11 8.74 8.39
CA LYS A 11 -9.35 9.83 9.01
C LYS A 11 -8.16 9.34 9.84
N TYR A 12 -8.34 8.27 10.62
CA TYR A 12 -7.31 7.70 11.50
C TYR A 12 -6.63 6.47 10.92
N ARG A 13 -6.72 6.23 9.60
CA ARG A 13 -6.04 5.10 8.98
C ARG A 13 -4.52 5.28 9.11
N PRO A 14 -3.79 4.33 9.73
CA PRO A 14 -2.33 4.42 9.90
C PRO A 14 -1.60 4.74 8.59
N GLN A 15 -0.64 5.66 8.66
CA GLN A 15 0.17 6.08 7.50
C GLN A 15 1.61 5.60 7.58
N LYS A 16 2.04 5.12 8.75
CA LYS A 16 3.36 4.55 9.02
C LYS A 16 3.21 3.19 9.70
N PHE A 17 4.26 2.36 9.64
CA PHE A 17 4.22 1.03 10.24
C PHE A 17 4.08 1.12 11.75
N ARG A 18 4.80 2.05 12.40
CA ARG A 18 4.71 2.31 13.84
C ARG A 18 3.33 2.72 14.35
N ASP A 19 2.48 3.24 13.47
CA ASP A 19 1.12 3.68 13.83
C ASP A 19 0.12 2.51 13.79
N VAL A 20 0.52 1.33 13.30
CA VAL A 20 -0.31 0.13 13.24
C VAL A 20 -0.24 -0.60 14.59
N ILE A 21 -1.39 -0.80 15.21
CA ILE A 21 -1.49 -1.37 16.56
C ILE A 21 -1.69 -2.89 16.49
N HIS A 22 -1.03 -3.63 17.39
CA HIS A 22 -1.19 -5.09 17.59
C HIS A 22 -0.79 -5.98 16.40
N GLN A 23 0.17 -5.55 15.57
CA GLN A 23 0.67 -6.31 14.42
C GLN A 23 2.20 -6.41 14.39
N ASP A 24 2.84 -6.47 15.58
CA ASP A 24 4.30 -6.32 15.74
C ASP A 24 5.10 -7.36 14.95
N LEU A 25 4.65 -8.61 14.91
CA LEU A 25 5.34 -9.68 14.16
C LEU A 25 5.32 -9.43 12.65
N ALA A 26 4.17 -9.04 12.11
CA ALA A 26 4.03 -8.76 10.68
C ALA A 26 4.81 -7.50 10.28
N ILE A 27 4.72 -6.45 11.09
CA ILE A 27 5.45 -5.19 10.88
C ILE A 27 6.96 -5.43 10.98
N GLY A 28 7.42 -6.16 12.01
CA GLY A 28 8.82 -6.47 12.21
C GLY A 28 9.41 -7.26 11.03
N ALA A 29 8.68 -8.26 10.51
CA ALA A 29 9.10 -9.00 9.32
C ALA A 29 9.25 -8.09 8.08
N LEU A 30 8.29 -7.20 7.84
CA LEU A 30 8.34 -6.24 6.74
C LEU A 30 9.49 -5.25 6.89
N GLN A 31 9.67 -4.67 8.08
CA GLN A 31 10.77 -3.74 8.34
C GLN A 31 12.13 -4.41 8.18
N ASN A 32 12.28 -5.67 8.59
CA ASN A 32 13.51 -6.44 8.39
C ASN A 32 13.77 -6.74 6.90
N ALA A 33 12.74 -7.09 6.14
CA ALA A 33 12.85 -7.29 4.69
C ALA A 33 13.28 -6.00 3.97
N LEU A 34 12.69 -4.85 4.36
CA LEU A 34 13.04 -3.53 3.83
C LEU A 34 14.49 -3.15 4.18
N LYS A 35 14.91 -3.35 5.45
CA LYS A 35 16.27 -3.06 5.92
C LYS A 35 17.33 -3.90 5.20
N SER A 36 17.03 -5.17 4.94
CA SER A 36 17.95 -6.10 4.28
C SER A 36 17.93 -6.02 2.75
N GLY A 37 17.03 -5.22 2.16
CA GLY A 37 16.79 -5.18 0.71
C GLY A 37 16.19 -6.46 0.13
N LYS A 38 15.81 -7.44 0.97
CA LYS A 38 15.24 -8.73 0.56
C LYS A 38 13.71 -8.65 0.49
N ILE A 39 13.21 -7.81 -0.42
CA ILE A 39 11.78 -7.61 -0.61
C ILE A 39 11.24 -8.72 -1.52
N GLY A 40 10.16 -9.37 -1.10
CA GLY A 40 9.47 -10.39 -1.89
C GLY A 40 8.66 -9.77 -3.02
N HIS A 41 8.48 -10.51 -4.12
CA HIS A 41 7.65 -10.09 -5.25
C HIS A 41 6.14 -10.18 -4.96
N ALA A 42 5.74 -10.92 -3.93
CA ALA A 42 4.35 -11.11 -3.53
C ALA A 42 4.24 -11.25 -2.01
N TYR A 43 3.17 -10.68 -1.44
CA TYR A 43 2.83 -10.77 -0.03
C TYR A 43 1.34 -11.13 0.11
N ILE A 44 1.03 -12.10 0.97
CA ILE A 44 -0.34 -12.48 1.31
C ILE A 44 -0.62 -12.03 2.74
N PHE A 45 -1.50 -11.05 2.89
CA PHE A 45 -2.01 -10.63 4.19
C PHE A 45 -3.31 -11.39 4.50
N PHE A 46 -3.29 -12.21 5.55
CA PHE A 46 -4.44 -13.01 5.97
C PHE A 46 -4.98 -12.56 7.34
N GLY A 47 -6.28 -12.71 7.56
CA GLY A 47 -6.94 -12.43 8.83
C GLY A 47 -8.35 -11.84 8.69
N PRO A 48 -9.07 -11.64 9.81
CA PRO A 48 -10.44 -11.11 9.82
C PRO A 48 -10.58 -9.72 9.18
N ARG A 49 -11.80 -9.32 8.79
CA ARG A 49 -12.04 -7.93 8.32
C ARG A 49 -11.71 -6.93 9.42
N GLY A 50 -11.16 -5.77 9.05
CA GLY A 50 -10.85 -4.69 9.98
C GLY A 50 -9.46 -4.74 10.65
N VAL A 51 -8.72 -5.84 10.56
CA VAL A 51 -7.39 -5.98 11.24
C VAL A 51 -6.23 -5.22 10.58
N GLY A 52 -6.49 -4.38 9.58
CA GLY A 52 -5.45 -3.54 8.96
C GLY A 52 -4.72 -4.15 7.75
N LYS A 53 -5.16 -5.29 7.19
CA LYS A 53 -4.52 -5.93 6.01
C LYS A 53 -4.23 -4.96 4.86
N THR A 54 -5.26 -4.29 4.34
CA THR A 54 -5.12 -3.33 3.24
C THR A 54 -4.33 -2.09 3.67
N THR A 55 -4.40 -1.71 4.96
CA THR A 55 -3.60 -0.59 5.49
C THR A 55 -2.11 -0.91 5.45
N ILE A 56 -1.72 -2.09 5.93
CA ILE A 56 -0.31 -2.54 5.92
C ILE A 56 0.20 -2.63 4.48
N ALA A 57 -0.58 -3.22 3.57
CA ALA A 57 -0.24 -3.27 2.15
C ALA A 57 -0.01 -1.87 1.56
N ARG A 58 -0.87 -0.90 1.89
CA ARG A 58 -0.72 0.49 1.43
C ARG A 58 0.52 1.17 2.03
N ILE A 59 0.84 0.96 3.30
CA ILE A 59 2.06 1.49 3.92
C ILE A 59 3.30 0.90 3.23
N LEU A 60 3.29 -0.39 2.91
CA LEU A 60 4.37 -1.04 2.17
C LEU A 60 4.53 -0.44 0.76
N ALA A 61 3.43 -0.29 0.01
CA ALA A 61 3.45 0.35 -1.30
C ALA A 61 4.02 1.78 -1.23
N LYS A 62 3.59 2.56 -0.23
CA LYS A 62 4.14 3.91 0.03
C LYS A 62 5.63 3.85 0.31
N ARG A 63 6.09 2.92 1.15
CA ARG A 63 7.51 2.81 1.50
C ARG A 63 8.38 2.46 0.30
N LEU A 64 7.90 1.60 -0.60
CA LEU A 64 8.64 1.15 -1.78
C LEU A 64 8.72 2.24 -2.87
N ASN A 65 7.69 3.08 -2.99
CA ASN A 65 7.65 4.20 -3.94
C ASN A 65 8.02 5.57 -3.35
N CYS A 66 8.33 5.63 -2.04
CA CYS A 66 8.75 6.86 -1.38
C CYS A 66 10.10 7.34 -1.92
N ARG A 67 10.19 8.64 -2.27
CA ARG A 67 11.44 9.26 -2.72
C ARG A 67 12.44 9.49 -1.58
N ASN A 68 11.93 9.80 -0.39
CA ASN A 68 12.74 10.21 0.77
C ASN A 68 12.33 9.40 2.02
N PRO A 69 12.50 8.07 2.06
CA PRO A 69 12.11 7.27 3.23
C PRO A 69 12.93 7.67 4.47
N ILE A 70 12.28 7.69 5.64
CA ILE A 70 12.90 8.04 6.93
C ILE A 70 12.74 6.84 7.85
N ASP A 71 13.85 6.33 8.40
CA ASP A 71 13.87 5.16 9.29
C ASP A 71 13.07 3.95 8.76
N ASN A 72 13.23 3.64 7.48
CA ASN A 72 12.50 2.58 6.79
C ASN A 72 10.96 2.74 6.75
N GLU A 73 10.47 3.94 7.02
CA GLU A 73 9.07 4.31 6.87
C GLU A 73 8.85 5.30 5.70
N PRO A 74 7.64 5.35 5.13
CA PRO A 74 7.32 6.38 4.14
C PRO A 74 7.34 7.77 4.78
N CYS A 75 7.83 8.79 4.06
CA CYS A 75 7.86 10.16 4.57
C CYS A 75 6.49 10.80 4.71
N ASN A 76 5.50 10.35 3.92
CA ASN A 76 4.15 10.90 3.84
C ASN A 76 4.03 12.33 3.28
N GLU A 77 5.13 12.93 2.83
CA GLU A 77 5.15 14.31 2.33
C GLU A 77 5.46 14.40 0.82
N CYS A 78 6.14 13.41 0.24
CA CYS A 78 6.44 13.41 -1.19
C CYS A 78 5.20 13.09 -2.04
N ASN A 79 5.21 13.53 -3.31
CA ASN A 79 4.09 13.34 -4.24
C ASN A 79 3.62 11.88 -4.31
N SER A 80 4.54 10.92 -4.42
CA SER A 80 4.19 9.49 -4.46
C SER A 80 3.44 9.05 -3.20
N CYS A 81 3.91 9.43 -2.01
CA CYS A 81 3.20 9.10 -0.77
C CYS A 81 1.82 9.75 -0.69
N SER A 82 1.68 10.98 -1.18
CA SER A 82 0.41 11.70 -1.23
C SER A 82 -0.59 11.01 -2.17
N GLU A 83 -0.17 10.71 -3.41
CA GLU A 83 -0.99 10.03 -4.42
C GLU A 83 -1.48 8.66 -3.95
N ILE A 84 -0.60 7.86 -3.33
CA ILE A 84 -0.97 6.54 -2.80
C ILE A 84 -1.94 6.68 -1.60
N THR A 85 -1.78 7.71 -0.77
CA THR A 85 -2.69 7.97 0.35
C THR A 85 -4.09 8.30 -0.17
N GLN A 86 -4.17 9.08 -1.24
CA GLN A 86 -5.42 9.47 -1.92
C GLN A 86 -6.00 8.36 -2.81
N GLY A 87 -5.21 7.31 -3.13
CA GLY A 87 -5.64 6.22 -4.00
C GLY A 87 -5.67 6.58 -5.48
N ILE A 88 -4.87 7.56 -5.90
CA ILE A 88 -4.82 8.06 -7.29
C ILE A 88 -3.47 7.78 -7.98
N SER A 89 -2.58 7.04 -7.31
CA SER A 89 -1.25 6.74 -7.86
C SER A 89 -1.36 5.84 -9.08
N SER A 90 -0.67 6.20 -10.17
CA SER A 90 -0.59 5.37 -11.38
C SER A 90 0.23 4.09 -11.19
N ASP A 91 1.09 4.06 -10.16
CA ASP A 91 2.00 2.95 -9.86
C ASP A 91 1.50 2.03 -8.73
N VAL A 92 0.35 2.35 -8.13
CA VAL A 92 -0.28 1.51 -7.10
C VAL A 92 -1.74 1.25 -7.47
N LEU A 93 -2.04 0.02 -7.89
CA LEU A 93 -3.35 -0.37 -8.37
C LEU A 93 -4.08 -1.21 -7.31
N GLU A 94 -5.00 -0.59 -6.58
CA GLU A 94 -5.83 -1.33 -5.61
C GLU A 94 -7.06 -1.95 -6.28
N ILE A 95 -7.15 -3.29 -6.28
CA ILE A 95 -8.28 -4.03 -6.88
C ILE A 95 -9.10 -4.70 -5.79
N ASP A 96 -10.39 -4.39 -5.75
CA ASP A 96 -11.34 -5.16 -4.95
C ASP A 96 -11.73 -6.46 -5.68
N ALA A 97 -11.09 -7.56 -5.30
CA ALA A 97 -11.36 -8.89 -5.84
C ALA A 97 -12.82 -9.34 -5.62
N ALA A 98 -13.51 -8.84 -4.59
CA ALA A 98 -14.91 -9.18 -4.36
C ALA A 98 -15.84 -8.60 -5.44
N SER A 99 -15.43 -7.50 -6.06
CA SER A 99 -16.13 -6.82 -7.16
C SER A 99 -15.58 -7.23 -8.53
N ASN A 100 -14.36 -7.76 -8.60
CA ASN A 100 -13.65 -8.11 -9.84
C ASN A 100 -13.44 -9.63 -9.97
N ARG A 101 -14.54 -10.40 -10.03
CA ARG A 101 -14.52 -11.87 -9.99
C ARG A 101 -14.26 -12.56 -11.35
N GLY A 102 -14.28 -11.82 -12.44
CA GLY A 102 -14.17 -12.37 -13.80
C GLY A 102 -12.75 -12.80 -14.15
N ILE A 103 -12.64 -13.88 -14.94
CA ILE A 103 -11.35 -14.32 -15.52
C ILE A 103 -10.78 -13.24 -16.45
N GLU A 104 -11.62 -12.45 -17.10
CA GLU A 104 -11.15 -11.39 -17.99
C GLU A 104 -10.41 -10.29 -17.21
N ASN A 105 -10.93 -9.89 -16.05
CA ASN A 105 -10.31 -8.87 -15.20
C ASN A 105 -8.88 -9.25 -14.80
N ILE A 106 -8.61 -10.54 -14.52
CA ILE A 106 -7.26 -11.00 -14.17
C ILE A 106 -6.35 -11.06 -15.41
N ARG A 107 -6.89 -11.31 -16.61
CA ARG A 107 -6.11 -11.27 -17.86
C ARG A 107 -5.67 -9.85 -18.17
N GLU A 108 -6.59 -8.89 -18.11
CA GLU A 108 -6.29 -7.47 -18.28
C GLU A 108 -5.25 -7.00 -17.25
N LEU A 109 -5.39 -7.41 -15.99
CA LEU A 109 -4.41 -7.10 -14.96
C LEU A 109 -3.02 -7.60 -15.35
N ARG A 110 -2.91 -8.88 -15.72
CA ARG A 110 -1.65 -9.52 -16.11
C ARG A 110 -0.99 -8.82 -17.28
N ASP A 111 -1.77 -8.37 -18.25
CA ASP A 111 -1.22 -7.69 -19.43
C ASP A 111 -0.73 -6.27 -19.10
N ASN A 112 -1.39 -5.57 -18.17
CA ASN A 112 -0.95 -4.26 -17.67
C ASN A 112 0.32 -4.31 -16.82
N VAL A 113 0.66 -5.45 -16.18
CA VAL A 113 1.89 -5.60 -15.37
C VAL A 113 3.16 -5.55 -16.22
N LYS A 114 3.07 -5.79 -17.54
CA LYS A 114 4.24 -5.83 -18.45
C LYS A 114 4.90 -4.47 -18.65
N PHE A 115 4.22 -3.38 -18.31
CA PHE A 115 4.73 -2.02 -18.48
C PHE A 115 5.55 -1.58 -17.27
N ALA A 116 6.61 -0.83 -17.53
CA ALA A 116 7.43 -0.23 -16.49
C ALA A 116 6.60 0.76 -15.63
N PRO A 117 7.00 1.00 -14.38
CA PRO A 117 6.41 2.05 -13.54
C PRO A 117 6.51 3.42 -14.23
N TRP A 118 5.52 4.27 -14.00
CA TRP A 118 5.42 5.58 -14.65
C TRP A 118 6.27 6.64 -13.96
N ALA A 119 6.14 6.78 -12.63
CA ALA A 119 6.81 7.84 -11.85
C ALA A 119 7.46 7.34 -10.56
N GLY A 120 7.04 6.17 -10.07
CA GLY A 120 7.57 5.47 -8.91
C GLY A 120 8.71 4.52 -9.24
N ASN A 121 9.25 3.89 -8.21
CA ASN A 121 10.32 2.91 -8.35
C ASN A 121 9.79 1.53 -8.77
N ILE A 122 8.58 1.19 -8.32
CA ILE A 122 7.95 -0.11 -8.57
C ILE A 122 6.47 0.04 -8.88
N ARG A 123 5.93 -0.93 -9.63
CA ARG A 123 4.49 -1.12 -9.81
C ARG A 123 3.98 -2.06 -8.71
N PHE A 124 3.02 -1.60 -7.92
CA PHE A 124 2.40 -2.34 -6.81
C PHE A 124 0.93 -2.62 -7.14
N ILE A 125 0.44 -3.82 -6.83
CA ILE A 125 -0.94 -4.27 -7.10
C ILE A 125 -1.49 -4.97 -5.86
#